data_AF-A0A7W9GKP9-F1
#
_entry.id   AF-A0A7W9GKP9-F1
#
_cell.length_a   1.000
_cell.length_b   1.000
_cell.length_c   1.000
_cell.angle_alpha   90.00
_cell.angle_beta   90.00
_cell.angle_gamma   90.00
#
_symmetry.space_group_name_H-M   'P 1'
#
loop_
_entity.id
_entity.type
_entity.pdbx_description
1 polymer ?
#
loop_
_entity_poly.entity_id
_entity_poly.type
_entity_poly.pdbx_seq_one_letter_code
_entity_poly.pdbx_strand_id
1 'polypeptide(L)'
;MSASFAVRPRTDDDLPACASVLAGVQARDGYPVDDIADPAGFLTPPGLLGAWVAASADGSVAGHVALSEPSPSYAPALLWSRESGEPLDRLGVLGRLFVAPAARGSGLGARLVAAVVDECARLGRRPLLDVVVKDAAAVRLYDRLGWTRFGTVTLRFPSGPVDAHCYVDLR
;
A
#
# COMPACT_ATOMS: atom_id res chain seq x y z
N MET A 1 -28.34 -5.85 -0.08
CA MET A 1 -27.40 -6.78 -0.75
C MET A 1 -26.02 -6.15 -0.67
N SER A 2 -25.06 -6.78 0.03
CA SER A 2 -23.70 -6.26 0.06
C SER A 2 -23.05 -6.53 -1.28
N ALA A 3 -22.42 -5.52 -1.89
CA ALA A 3 -21.69 -5.71 -3.14
C ALA A 3 -20.55 -6.71 -2.91
N SER A 4 -20.48 -7.75 -3.74
CA SER A 4 -19.35 -8.69 -3.72
C SER A 4 -18.21 -8.10 -4.55
N PHE A 5 -17.00 -8.13 -3.99
CA PHE A 5 -15.79 -7.62 -4.64
C PHE A 5 -14.80 -8.77 -4.87
N ALA A 6 -14.16 -8.79 -6.03
CA ALA A 6 -13.03 -9.66 -6.35
C ALA A 6 -11.73 -8.85 -6.30
N VAL A 7 -10.66 -9.44 -5.77
CA VAL A 7 -9.31 -8.87 -5.90
C VAL A 7 -8.68 -9.45 -7.16
N ARG A 8 -8.23 -8.59 -8.06
CA ARG A 8 -7.60 -8.97 -9.34
C ARG A 8 -6.46 -8.02 -9.69
N PRO A 9 -5.53 -8.42 -10.58
CA PRO A 9 -4.55 -7.50 -11.14
C PRO A 9 -5.23 -6.24 -11.71
N ARG A 10 -4.60 -5.09 -11.46
CA ARG A 10 -4.98 -3.79 -12.00
C ARG A 10 -4.58 -3.72 -13.47
N THR A 11 -5.46 -3.21 -14.32
CA THR A 11 -5.12 -2.79 -15.69
C THR A 11 -5.04 -1.27 -15.79
N ASP A 12 -4.58 -0.75 -16.93
CA ASP A 12 -4.54 0.70 -17.16
C ASP A 12 -5.95 1.31 -17.22
N ASP A 13 -6.95 0.53 -17.66
CA ASP A 13 -8.35 0.97 -17.69
C ASP A 13 -8.94 1.23 -16.29
N ASP A 14 -8.34 0.64 -15.24
CA ASP A 14 -8.75 0.87 -13.86
C ASP A 14 -8.23 2.21 -13.30
N LEU A 15 -7.19 2.82 -13.90
CA LEU A 15 -6.51 4.00 -13.36
C LEU A 15 -7.45 5.19 -13.09
N PRO A 16 -8.36 5.57 -14.01
CA PRO A 16 -9.30 6.66 -13.74
C PRO A 16 -10.21 6.38 -12.54
N ALA A 17 -10.67 5.12 -12.39
CA ALA A 17 -11.50 4.73 -11.26
C ALA A 17 -10.70 4.71 -9.94
N CYS A 18 -9.47 4.17 -9.95
CA CYS A 18 -8.57 4.23 -8.81
C CYS A 18 -8.29 5.67 -8.37
N ALA A 19 -8.04 6.59 -9.33
CA ALA A 19 -7.80 8.00 -9.05
C ALA A 19 -9.03 8.68 -8.42
N SER A 20 -10.23 8.36 -8.91
CA SER A 20 -11.49 8.86 -8.31
C SER A 20 -11.67 8.38 -6.87
N VAL A 21 -11.43 7.10 -6.60
CA VAL A 21 -11.49 6.55 -5.24
C VAL A 21 -10.42 7.20 -4.35
N LEU A 22 -9.20 7.37 -4.85
CA LEU A 22 -8.10 7.98 -4.12
C LEU A 22 -8.42 9.42 -3.71
N ALA A 23 -9.02 10.22 -4.60
CA ALA A 23 -9.47 11.57 -4.27
C ALA A 23 -10.50 11.58 -3.13
N GLY A 24 -11.44 10.62 -3.12
CA GLY A 24 -12.40 10.45 -2.04
C GLY A 24 -11.76 10.02 -0.70
N VAL A 25 -10.70 9.20 -0.76
CA VAL A 25 -9.89 8.85 0.43
C VAL A 25 -9.11 10.05 0.93
N GLN A 26 -8.50 10.82 0.04
CA GLN A 26 -7.74 12.01 0.42
C GLN A 26 -8.62 13.04 1.13
N ALA A 27 -9.78 13.35 0.56
CA ALA A 27 -10.73 14.30 1.15
C ALA A 27 -11.22 13.89 2.54
N ARG A 28 -11.26 12.58 2.83
CA ARG A 28 -11.79 12.06 4.10
C ARG A 28 -10.71 11.81 5.16
N ASP A 29 -9.58 11.24 4.74
CA ASP A 29 -8.58 10.69 5.65
C ASP A 29 -7.20 11.37 5.52
N GLY A 30 -7.01 12.23 4.51
CA GLY A 30 -5.73 12.89 4.25
C GLY A 30 -4.65 11.94 3.75
N TYR A 31 -5.04 10.87 3.04
CA TYR A 31 -4.13 10.02 2.27
C TYR A 31 -4.41 10.18 0.76
N PRO A 32 -3.41 10.52 -0.07
CA PRO A 32 -2.02 10.76 0.29
C PRO A 32 -1.84 12.02 1.15
N VAL A 33 -0.69 12.12 1.83
CA VAL A 33 -0.41 13.22 2.79
C VAL A 33 -0.43 14.59 2.11
N ASP A 34 0.15 14.67 0.92
CA ASP A 34 0.12 15.86 0.08
C ASP A 34 -0.81 15.65 -1.12
N ASP A 35 -1.21 16.76 -1.73
CA ASP A 35 -1.91 16.77 -3.00
C ASP A 35 -1.06 16.18 -4.12
N ILE A 36 -1.72 15.36 -4.95
CA ILE A 36 -1.11 14.68 -6.09
C ILE A 36 -1.57 15.33 -7.40
N ALA A 37 -0.64 15.97 -8.12
CA ALA A 37 -0.95 16.57 -9.42
C ALA A 37 -1.20 15.52 -10.51
N ASP A 38 -0.54 14.37 -10.43
CA ASP A 38 -0.68 13.24 -11.33
C ASP A 38 -1.06 11.96 -10.54
N PRO A 39 -2.36 11.67 -10.39
CA PRO A 39 -2.82 10.45 -9.73
C PRO A 39 -2.41 9.17 -10.45
N ALA A 40 -2.33 9.17 -11.78
CA ALA A 40 -1.99 7.98 -12.54
C ALA A 40 -0.51 7.60 -12.34
N GLY A 41 0.38 8.60 -12.38
CA GLY A 41 1.80 8.43 -12.04
C GLY A 41 2.00 8.06 -10.57
N PHE A 42 1.22 8.64 -9.64
CA PHE A 42 1.26 8.23 -8.23
C PHE A 42 0.90 6.75 -8.05
N LEU A 43 -0.09 6.24 -8.79
CA LEU A 43 -0.53 4.84 -8.75
C LEU A 43 0.35 3.88 -9.55
N THR A 44 1.29 4.40 -10.34
CA THR A 44 2.22 3.63 -11.17
C THR A 44 3.66 4.08 -10.85
N PRO A 45 4.13 3.88 -9.61
CA PRO A 45 5.46 4.31 -9.20
C PRO A 45 6.57 3.58 -10.00
N PRO A 46 7.77 4.18 -10.14
CA PRO A 46 8.93 3.49 -10.68
C PRO A 46 9.20 2.17 -9.94
N GLY A 47 9.61 1.14 -10.68
CA GLY A 47 9.86 -0.19 -10.11
C GLY A 47 8.59 -0.96 -9.73
N LEU A 48 7.42 -0.62 -10.30
CA LEU A 48 6.18 -1.37 -10.07
C LEU A 48 6.36 -2.84 -10.50
N LEU A 49 6.17 -3.75 -9.55
CA LEU A 49 6.18 -5.20 -9.76
C LEU A 49 4.76 -5.74 -10.00
N GLY A 50 3.76 -5.08 -9.42
CA GLY A 50 2.35 -5.41 -9.62
C GLY A 50 1.43 -4.45 -8.87
N ALA A 51 0.19 -4.36 -9.34
CA ALA A 51 -0.87 -3.65 -8.64
C ALA A 51 -2.18 -4.45 -8.74
N TRP A 52 -3.04 -4.30 -7.74
CA TRP A 52 -4.32 -5.00 -7.66
C TRP A 52 -5.43 -4.04 -7.28
N VAL A 53 -6.61 -4.33 -7.79
CA VAL A 53 -7.85 -3.65 -7.41
C VAL A 53 -8.81 -4.61 -6.75
N ALA A 54 -9.59 -4.09 -5.81
CA ALA A 54 -10.83 -4.73 -5.37
C ALA A 54 -11.95 -4.17 -6.23
N ALA A 55 -12.52 -4.98 -7.12
CA ALA A 55 -13.56 -4.56 -8.07
C ALA A 55 -14.85 -5.36 -7.88
N SER A 56 -15.99 -4.70 -7.98
CA SER A 56 -17.30 -5.39 -8.01
C SER A 56 -17.56 -6.00 -9.38
N ALA A 57 -18.60 -6.85 -9.47
CA ALA A 57 -18.97 -7.54 -10.70
C ALA A 57 -19.34 -6.59 -11.86
N ASP A 58 -19.75 -5.36 -11.55
CA ASP A 58 -20.04 -4.29 -12.51
C ASP A 58 -18.78 -3.50 -12.95
N GLY A 59 -17.61 -3.87 -12.45
CA GLY A 59 -16.34 -3.22 -12.76
C GLY A 59 -15.99 -2.04 -11.85
N SER A 60 -16.84 -1.66 -10.90
CA SER A 60 -16.54 -0.53 -10.01
C SER A 60 -15.38 -0.86 -9.06
N VAL A 61 -14.33 -0.04 -9.09
CA VAL A 61 -13.19 -0.17 -8.18
C VAL A 61 -13.56 0.36 -6.79
N ALA A 62 -13.31 -0.45 -5.77
CA ALA A 62 -13.53 -0.13 -4.37
C ALA A 62 -12.23 -0.11 -3.53
N GLY A 63 -11.09 -0.45 -4.12
CA GLY A 63 -9.80 -0.37 -3.44
C GLY A 63 -8.65 -0.73 -4.35
N HIS A 64 -7.45 -0.42 -3.89
CA HIS A 64 -6.20 -0.56 -4.64
C HIS A 64 -5.05 -0.89 -3.70
N VAL A 65 -4.04 -1.59 -4.22
CA VAL A 65 -2.72 -1.73 -3.60
C VAL A 65 -1.66 -1.92 -4.70
N ALA A 66 -0.43 -1.50 -4.44
CA ALA A 66 0.72 -1.73 -5.31
C ALA A 66 1.86 -2.41 -4.56
N LEU A 67 2.64 -3.19 -5.31
CA LEU A 67 3.93 -3.74 -4.93
C LEU A 67 5.00 -3.14 -5.84
N SER A 68 6.06 -2.62 -5.26
CA SER A 68 7.19 -2.04 -6.02
C SER A 68 8.52 -2.48 -5.46
N GLU A 69 9.57 -2.38 -6.26
CA GLU A 69 10.93 -2.46 -5.76
C GLU A 69 11.22 -1.29 -4.80
N PRO A 70 12.04 -1.49 -3.75
CA PRO A 70 12.47 -0.38 -2.94
C PRO A 70 13.33 0.57 -3.77
N SER A 71 13.00 1.86 -3.75
CA SER A 71 13.94 2.89 -4.17
C SER A 71 15.24 2.76 -3.36
N PRO A 72 16.43 3.02 -3.93
CA PRO A 72 17.69 3.03 -3.20
C PRO A 72 17.72 3.98 -1.99
N SER A 73 16.83 4.98 -1.96
CA SER A 73 16.69 5.95 -0.87
C SER A 73 15.51 5.68 0.07
N TYR A 74 14.79 4.57 -0.11
CA TYR A 74 13.61 4.26 0.68
C TYR A 74 14.00 3.85 2.11
N ALA A 75 13.82 4.77 3.06
CA ALA A 75 14.30 4.65 4.43
C ALA A 75 13.87 3.35 5.16
N PRO A 76 12.61 2.87 5.05
CA PRO A 76 12.21 1.60 5.67
C PRO A 76 13.01 0.40 5.15
N ALA A 77 13.25 0.31 3.84
CA ALA A 77 14.02 -0.79 3.26
C ALA A 77 15.50 -0.72 3.65
N LEU A 78 16.09 0.48 3.67
CA LEU A 78 17.47 0.68 4.15
C LEU A 78 17.62 0.32 5.63
N LEU A 79 16.63 0.68 6.45
CA LEU A 79 16.61 0.32 7.87
C LEU A 79 16.55 -1.21 8.05
N TRP A 80 15.62 -1.87 7.37
CA TRP A 80 15.49 -3.34 7.43
C TRP A 80 16.75 -4.04 6.95
N SER A 81 17.30 -3.63 5.80
CA SER A 81 18.49 -4.24 5.21
C SER A 81 19.70 -4.14 6.15
N ARG A 82 19.89 -2.98 6.80
CA ARG A 82 20.96 -2.78 7.79
C ARG A 82 20.82 -3.70 9.00
N GLU A 83 19.60 -3.92 9.48
CA GLU A 83 19.35 -4.65 10.74
C GLU A 83 19.26 -6.16 10.54
N SER A 84 18.71 -6.61 9.42
CA SER A 84 18.53 -8.04 9.10
C SER A 84 19.67 -8.63 8.27
N GLY A 85 20.43 -7.79 7.54
CA GLY A 85 21.37 -8.23 6.52
C GLY A 85 20.71 -8.66 5.20
N GLU A 86 19.38 -8.56 5.07
CA GLU A 86 18.68 -8.90 3.83
C GLU A 86 18.94 -7.82 2.75
N PRO A 87 19.41 -8.18 1.54
CA PRO A 87 19.72 -7.20 0.51
C PRO A 87 18.44 -6.58 -0.09
N LEU A 88 18.54 -5.35 -0.61
CA LEU A 88 17.37 -4.58 -1.08
C LEU A 88 16.58 -5.27 -2.20
N ASP A 89 17.25 -6.01 -3.08
CA ASP A 89 16.64 -6.75 -4.18
C ASP A 89 15.77 -7.94 -3.71
N ARG A 90 15.92 -8.35 -2.45
CA ARG A 90 15.08 -9.34 -1.77
C ARG A 90 13.85 -8.71 -1.12
N LEU A 91 13.69 -7.39 -1.16
CA LEU A 91 12.58 -6.69 -0.52
C LEU A 91 11.54 -6.26 -1.56
N GLY A 92 10.30 -6.12 -1.10
CA GLY A 92 9.17 -5.59 -1.85
C GLY A 92 8.41 -4.55 -1.03
N VAL A 93 8.11 -3.40 -1.61
CA VAL A 93 7.41 -2.31 -0.93
C VAL A 93 5.93 -2.39 -1.24
N LEU A 94 5.12 -2.67 -0.21
CA LEU A 94 3.67 -2.54 -0.28
C LEU A 94 3.32 -1.07 -0.10
N GLY A 95 2.68 -0.48 -1.11
CA GLY A 95 2.27 0.92 -1.09
C GLY A 95 0.92 1.14 -1.76
N ARG A 96 0.48 2.39 -1.77
CA ARG A 96 -0.74 2.83 -2.46
C ARG A 96 -1.98 2.03 -2.03
N LEU A 97 -2.01 1.56 -0.79
CA LEU A 97 -3.13 0.81 -0.23
C LEU A 97 -4.24 1.78 0.16
N PHE A 98 -5.41 1.62 -0.44
CA PHE A 98 -6.60 2.33 0.00
C PHE A 98 -7.88 1.54 -0.33
N VAL A 99 -8.94 1.82 0.44
CA VAL A 99 -10.28 1.28 0.23
C VAL A 99 -11.27 2.44 0.27
N ALA A 100 -12.17 2.46 -0.71
CA ALA A 100 -13.25 3.41 -0.84
C ALA A 100 -14.02 3.51 0.49
N PRO A 101 -14.31 4.71 1.01
CA PRO A 101 -14.93 4.86 2.31
C PRO A 101 -16.24 4.07 2.49
N ALA A 102 -17.05 3.98 1.44
CA ALA A 102 -18.31 3.22 1.42
C ALA A 102 -18.12 1.69 1.48
N ALA A 103 -16.93 1.18 1.14
CA ALA A 103 -16.62 -0.25 1.12
C ALA A 103 -15.78 -0.69 2.33
N ARG A 104 -15.57 0.15 3.34
CA ARG A 104 -14.78 -0.21 4.54
C ARG A 104 -15.53 -1.18 5.45
N GLY A 105 -14.80 -1.85 6.34
CA GLY A 105 -15.35 -2.88 7.24
C GLY A 105 -15.68 -4.21 6.57
N SER A 106 -15.48 -4.33 5.25
CA SER A 106 -15.75 -5.53 4.45
C SER A 106 -14.54 -6.46 4.26
N GLY A 107 -13.42 -6.17 4.92
CA GLY A 107 -12.19 -6.98 4.81
C GLY A 107 -11.36 -6.76 3.54
N LEU A 108 -11.71 -5.82 2.65
CA LEU A 108 -10.96 -5.61 1.40
C LEU A 108 -9.49 -5.23 1.59
N GLY A 109 -9.17 -4.43 2.61
CA GLY A 109 -7.78 -4.08 2.90
C GLY A 109 -6.93 -5.32 3.18
N ALA A 110 -7.44 -6.27 3.96
CA ALA A 110 -6.74 -7.53 4.23
C ALA A 110 -6.57 -8.39 2.97
N ARG A 111 -7.60 -8.46 2.12
CA ARG A 111 -7.54 -9.21 0.86
C ARG A 111 -6.57 -8.60 -0.16
N LEU A 112 -6.49 -7.28 -0.21
CA LEU A 112 -5.50 -6.56 -1.04
C LEU A 112 -4.08 -6.81 -0.52
N VAL A 113 -3.85 -6.72 0.80
CA VAL A 113 -2.55 -7.04 1.39
C VAL A 113 -2.15 -8.48 1.10
N ALA A 114 -3.09 -9.43 1.20
CA ALA A 114 -2.82 -10.84 0.87
C ALA A 114 -2.32 -11.02 -0.57
N ALA A 115 -2.92 -10.33 -1.55
CA ALA A 115 -2.46 -10.40 -2.94
C ALA A 115 -1.01 -9.92 -3.12
N VAL A 116 -0.58 -8.90 -2.35
CA VAL A 116 0.82 -8.43 -2.37
C VAL A 116 1.76 -9.43 -1.71
N VAL A 117 1.34 -10.05 -0.60
CA VAL A 117 2.12 -11.07 0.10
C VAL A 117 2.30 -12.31 -0.80
N ASP A 118 1.23 -12.76 -1.46
CA ASP A 118 1.28 -13.89 -2.40
C ASP A 118 2.25 -13.60 -3.56
N GLU A 119 2.22 -12.38 -4.11
CA GLU A 119 3.14 -11.98 -5.17
C GLU A 119 4.59 -11.88 -4.68
N CYS A 120 4.82 -11.35 -3.49
CA CYS A 120 6.14 -11.34 -2.88
C CYS A 120 6.67 -12.77 -2.70
N ALA A 121 5.85 -13.70 -2.20
CA ALA A 121 6.23 -15.11 -2.09
C ALA A 121 6.60 -15.71 -3.46
N ARG A 122 5.80 -15.44 -4.50
CA ARG A 122 6.07 -15.89 -5.88
C ARG A 122 7.39 -15.36 -6.44
N LEU A 123 7.70 -14.09 -6.15
CA LEU A 123 8.93 -13.43 -6.59
C LEU A 123 10.12 -13.77 -5.69
N GLY A 124 9.91 -14.47 -4.57
CA GLY A 124 10.89 -14.63 -3.51
C GLY A 124 11.31 -13.27 -2.99
N ARG A 125 10.38 -12.47 -2.47
CA ARG A 125 10.66 -11.18 -1.84
C ARG A 125 10.00 -11.10 -0.48
N ARG A 126 10.57 -10.29 0.41
CA ARG A 126 10.04 -9.96 1.73
C ARG A 126 9.22 -8.67 1.63
N PRO A 127 7.89 -8.71 1.85
CA PRO A 127 7.09 -7.50 1.80
C PRO A 127 7.32 -6.66 3.06
N LEU A 128 7.51 -5.37 2.87
CA LEU A 128 7.61 -4.35 3.90
C LEU A 128 6.88 -3.07 3.48
N LEU A 129 6.64 -2.17 4.43
CA LEU A 129 5.99 -0.89 4.21
C LEU A 129 6.26 0.10 5.34
N ASP A 130 5.86 1.34 5.11
CA ASP A 130 5.66 2.34 6.16
C ASP A 130 4.20 2.79 6.27
N VAL A 131 3.83 3.25 7.46
CA VAL A 131 2.54 3.87 7.76
C VAL A 131 2.78 5.08 8.63
N VAL A 132 2.28 6.24 8.22
CA VAL A 132 2.32 7.45 9.05
C VAL A 132 1.68 7.16 10.42
N VAL A 133 2.34 7.58 11.50
CA VAL A 133 1.94 7.26 12.89
C VAL A 133 0.48 7.65 13.20
N LYS A 134 -0.01 8.75 12.61
CA LYS A 134 -1.38 9.24 12.81
C LYS A 134 -2.46 8.36 12.17
N ASP A 135 -2.11 7.48 11.22
CA ASP A 135 -3.07 6.60 10.54
C ASP A 135 -3.36 5.35 11.39
N ALA A 136 -4.16 5.55 12.43
CA ALA A 136 -4.54 4.50 13.36
C ALA A 136 -5.32 3.35 12.69
N ALA A 137 -5.98 3.58 11.55
CA ALA A 137 -6.71 2.54 10.84
C ALA A 137 -5.76 1.58 10.12
N ALA A 138 -4.75 2.12 9.43
CA ALA A 138 -3.71 1.32 8.79
C ALA A 138 -2.84 0.59 9.83
N VAL A 139 -2.44 1.26 10.92
CA VAL A 139 -1.70 0.61 12.03
C VAL A 139 -2.47 -0.61 12.56
N ARG A 140 -3.75 -0.45 12.90
CA ARG A 140 -4.60 -1.58 13.34
C ARG A 140 -4.81 -2.65 12.28
N LEU A 141 -4.70 -2.33 11.00
CA LEU A 141 -4.77 -3.34 9.94
C LEU A 141 -3.52 -4.23 10.00
N TYR A 142 -2.33 -3.65 9.97
CA TYR A 142 -1.09 -4.41 9.93
C TYR A 142 -0.83 -5.19 11.23
N ASP A 143 -1.16 -4.61 12.39
CA ASP A 143 -1.09 -5.31 13.69
C ASP A 143 -1.98 -6.56 13.68
N ARG A 144 -3.24 -6.45 13.24
CA ARG A 144 -4.17 -7.60 13.16
C ARG A 144 -3.76 -8.62 12.12
N LEU A 145 -3.10 -8.18 11.05
CA LEU A 145 -2.56 -9.08 10.03
C LEU A 145 -1.28 -9.78 10.52
N GLY A 146 -0.74 -9.46 11.70
CA GLY A 146 0.45 -10.08 12.26
C GLY A 146 1.76 -9.59 11.65
N TRP A 147 1.75 -8.41 11.01
CA TRP A 147 2.98 -7.79 10.51
C TRP A 147 3.84 -7.33 11.70
N THR A 148 5.16 -7.45 11.56
CA THR A 148 6.10 -7.06 12.61
C THR A 148 6.53 -5.62 12.41
N ARG A 149 6.28 -4.77 13.41
CA ARG A 149 6.86 -3.43 13.46
C ARG A 149 8.33 -3.52 13.85
N PHE A 150 9.23 -3.04 13.00
CA PHE A 150 10.67 -3.11 13.24
C PHE A 150 11.33 -1.74 13.49
N GLY A 151 10.61 -0.64 13.24
CA GLY A 151 11.18 0.68 13.45
C GLY A 151 10.22 1.83 13.24
N THR A 152 10.77 3.04 13.32
CA THR A 152 10.11 4.29 12.95
C THR A 152 11.10 5.15 12.18
N VAL A 153 10.65 5.77 11.10
CA VAL A 153 11.43 6.70 10.28
C VAL A 153 10.69 8.02 10.14
N THR A 154 11.40 9.10 9.84
CA THR A 154 10.79 10.37 9.49
C THR A 154 10.79 10.52 7.96
N LEU A 155 9.61 10.49 7.37
CA LEU A 155 9.40 10.70 5.94
C LEU A 155 9.37 12.21 5.64
N ARG A 156 9.90 12.59 4.48
CA ARG A 156 9.92 13.98 4.04
C ARG A 156 8.84 14.21 2.99
N PHE A 157 7.84 14.98 3.34
CA PHE A 157 6.77 15.45 2.47
C PHE A 157 6.95 16.94 2.17
N PRO A 158 6.49 17.46 1.02
CA PRO A 158 6.30 18.89 0.79
C PRO A 158 5.70 19.67 1.97
N SER A 159 4.69 19.11 2.65
CA SER A 159 4.08 19.74 3.84
C SER A 159 4.96 19.75 5.09
N GLY A 160 6.07 19.01 5.09
CA GLY A 160 6.98 18.86 6.23
C GLY A 160 7.28 17.41 6.60
N PRO A 161 8.18 17.20 7.59
CA PRO A 161 8.52 15.86 8.06
C PRO A 161 7.36 15.21 8.79
N VAL A 162 7.15 13.91 8.57
CA VAL A 162 6.11 13.12 9.22
C VAL A 162 6.68 11.76 9.63
N ASP A 163 6.49 11.38 10.89
CA ASP A 163 6.93 10.08 11.36
C ASP A 163 6.05 8.95 10.83
N ALA A 164 6.68 7.83 10.51
CA ALA A 164 6.02 6.61 10.02
C ALA A 164 6.60 5.36 10.68
N HIS A 165 5.72 4.45 11.08
CA HIS A 165 6.06 3.12 11.55
C HIS A 165 6.42 2.22 10.39
N CYS A 166 7.52 1.47 10.51
CA CYS A 166 7.95 0.51 9.50
C CYS A 166 7.50 -0.89 9.90
N TYR A 167 6.88 -1.60 8.95
CA TYR A 167 6.39 -2.96 9.12
C TYR A 167 6.99 -3.90 8.09
N VAL A 168 7.17 -5.16 8.47
CA VAL A 168 7.61 -6.25 7.60
C VAL A 168 6.76 -7.49 7.87
N ASP A 169 6.47 -8.28 6.83
CA ASP A 169 5.85 -9.59 7.01
C ASP A 169 6.91 -10.69 7.13
N LEU A 170 7.03 -11.31 8.31
CA LEU A 170 8.04 -12.34 8.59
C LEU A 170 7.52 -13.78 8.42
N ARG A 171 6.26 -13.92 8.04
CA ARG A 171 5.67 -15.23 7.76
C ARG A 171 6.15 -15.78 6.42
#